data_AF-A0AAU6U557-F1
#
_entry.id   AF-A0AAU6U557-F1
#
_cell.length_a   1.000
_cell.length_b   1.000
_cell.length_c   1.000
_cell.angle_alpha   90.00
_cell.angle_beta   90.00
_cell.angle_gamma   90.00
#
_symmetry.space_group_name_H-M   'P 1'
#
loop_
_entity.id
_entity.type
_entity.pdbx_description
1 polymer ?
#
loop_
_entity_poly.entity_id
_entity_poly.type
_entity_poly.pdbx_seq_one_letter_code
_entity_poly.pdbx_strand_id
1 'polypeptide(L)'
;MHLDLEAIVIPSGCLCVLWLCVAASVLRYQLILSSKWITVNSLVIQMSDFCDRLREERDRLGLTQAAFGAIGGVQKQAQFKYEKGERFPDAGYLSEIVKVGADVQYLITGQRSTQALTSDEEQLITLFRAAPLSVKAATMAGLAAGGAPLTGSVTNTNSGDGAQQNFVHSTVGSVTTGDVILGRGKKKT
;
A
#
# COMPACT_ATOMS: atom_id res chain seq x y z
N MET A 1 53.08 69.11 -9.06
CA MET A 1 51.71 68.96 -9.59
C MET A 1 50.91 68.20 -8.56
N HIS A 2 50.21 68.97 -7.73
CA HIS A 2 49.35 68.51 -6.65
C HIS A 2 48.04 68.07 -7.33
N LEU A 3 47.67 66.80 -7.19
CA LEU A 3 46.37 66.31 -7.67
C LEU A 3 45.43 66.29 -6.47
N ASP A 4 44.50 67.23 -6.49
CA ASP A 4 43.40 67.37 -5.54
C ASP A 4 42.51 66.12 -5.56
N LEU A 5 42.28 65.56 -4.37
CA LEU A 5 41.31 64.49 -4.14
C LEU A 5 39.96 65.16 -3.88
N GLU A 6 39.14 65.37 -4.92
CA GLU A 6 37.75 65.78 -4.74
C GLU A 6 36.94 64.62 -4.14
N ALA A 7 36.39 64.86 -2.95
CA ALA A 7 35.48 63.95 -2.27
C ALA A 7 34.14 63.89 -3.03
N ILE A 8 33.85 62.74 -3.63
CA ILE A 8 32.52 62.43 -4.16
C ILE A 8 31.56 62.28 -2.97
N VAL A 9 30.73 63.30 -2.77
CA VAL A 9 29.60 63.27 -1.84
C VAL A 9 28.50 62.40 -2.44
N ILE A 10 28.35 61.17 -1.96
CA ILE A 10 27.25 60.28 -2.32
C ILE A 10 26.02 60.68 -1.47
N PRO A 11 24.89 61.10 -2.06
CA PRO A 11 23.71 61.50 -1.30
C PRO A 11 23.10 60.32 -0.54
N SER A 12 22.76 60.57 0.73
CA SER A 12 22.35 59.60 1.75
C SER A 12 21.15 58.69 1.42
N GLY A 13 20.45 58.94 0.30
CA GLY A 13 19.34 58.12 -0.19
C GLY A 13 19.74 56.96 -1.11
N CYS A 14 20.95 56.98 -1.70
CA CYS A 14 21.34 55.99 -2.72
C CYS A 14 21.87 54.67 -2.12
N LEU A 15 22.37 54.72 -0.88
CA LEU A 15 22.90 53.55 -0.16
C LEU A 15 21.81 52.53 0.20
N CYS A 16 20.58 52.97 0.46
CA CYS A 16 19.45 52.09 0.80
C CYS A 16 19.06 51.16 -0.35
N VAL A 17 18.98 51.70 -1.58
CA VAL A 17 18.55 50.95 -2.77
C VAL A 17 19.64 49.98 -3.22
N LEU A 18 20.91 50.38 -3.10
CA LEU A 18 22.04 49.49 -3.39
C LEU A 18 22.10 48.32 -2.41
N TRP A 19 21.87 48.57 -1.11
CA TRP A 19 21.89 47.54 -0.08
C TRP A 19 20.71 46.57 -0.21
N LEU A 20 19.52 47.06 -0.58
CA LEU A 20 18.35 46.22 -0.89
C LEU A 20 18.58 45.33 -2.12
N CYS A 21 19.20 45.85 -3.18
CA CYS A 21 19.53 45.07 -4.38
C CYS A 21 20.58 43.97 -4.09
N VAL A 22 21.62 44.28 -3.31
CA VAL A 22 22.64 43.31 -2.92
C VAL A 22 22.05 42.25 -1.98
N ALA A 23 21.23 42.63 -1.00
CA ALA A 23 20.55 41.69 -0.10
C ALA A 23 19.59 40.75 -0.85
N ALA A 24 18.83 41.27 -1.82
CA ALA A 24 17.94 40.47 -2.66
C ALA A 24 18.70 39.49 -3.57
N SER A 25 19.85 39.90 -4.12
CA SER A 25 20.72 39.01 -4.91
C SER A 25 21.33 37.90 -4.04
N VAL A 26 21.78 38.22 -2.83
CA VAL A 26 22.32 37.23 -1.89
C VAL A 26 21.23 36.26 -1.43
N LEU A 27 20.01 36.74 -1.14
CA LEU A 27 18.89 35.89 -0.74
C LEU A 27 18.41 34.97 -1.89
N ARG A 28 18.40 35.48 -3.13
CA ARG A 28 18.16 34.67 -4.34
C ARG A 28 19.25 33.62 -4.56
N TYR A 29 20.52 33.97 -4.35
CA TYR A 29 21.62 33.02 -4.44
C TYR A 29 21.51 31.92 -3.37
N GLN A 30 21.18 32.28 -2.13
CA GLN A 30 21.01 31.33 -1.02
C GLN A 30 19.83 30.37 -1.25
N LEU A 31 18.70 30.86 -1.77
CA LEU A 31 17.56 30.01 -2.15
C LEU A 31 17.91 29.06 -3.30
N ILE A 32 18.64 29.53 -4.33
CA ILE A 32 19.06 28.70 -5.47
C ILE A 32 20.08 27.65 -5.02
N LEU A 33 21.06 27.99 -4.18
CA LEU A 33 21.98 27.01 -3.61
C LEU A 33 21.26 26.00 -2.73
N SER A 34 20.37 26.43 -1.81
CA SER A 34 19.58 25.50 -0.99
C SER A 34 18.78 24.52 -1.86
N SER A 35 18.08 25.03 -2.88
CA SER A 35 17.30 24.21 -3.82
C SER A 35 18.17 23.21 -4.60
N LYS A 36 19.31 23.67 -5.13
CA LYS A 36 20.21 22.85 -5.96
C LYS A 36 20.95 21.79 -5.13
N TRP A 37 21.27 22.09 -3.87
CA TRP A 37 21.84 21.13 -2.92
C TRP A 37 20.81 20.08 -2.48
N ILE A 38 19.54 20.46 -2.27
CA ILE A 38 18.46 19.53 -1.91
C ILE A 38 18.18 18.53 -3.03
N THR A 39 18.13 18.97 -4.29
CA THR A 39 17.90 18.08 -5.44
C THR A 39 19.07 17.11 -5.66
N VAL A 40 20.32 17.58 -5.51
CA VAL A 40 21.51 16.71 -5.65
C VAL A 40 21.60 15.71 -4.51
N ASN A 41 21.29 16.12 -3.27
CA ASN A 41 21.27 15.22 -2.12
C ASN A 41 20.14 14.17 -2.24
N SER A 42 18.96 14.56 -2.70
CA SER A 42 17.83 13.64 -2.92
C SER A 42 18.13 12.57 -3.99
N LEU A 43 18.86 12.91 -5.06
CA LEU A 43 19.25 11.95 -6.09
C LEU A 43 20.34 10.98 -5.61
N VAL A 44 21.26 11.44 -4.77
CA VAL A 44 22.32 10.61 -4.16
C VAL A 44 21.73 9.62 -3.14
N ILE A 45 20.72 10.03 -2.36
CA ILE A 45 20.01 9.17 -1.40
C ILE A 45 19.24 8.05 -2.10
N GLN A 46 18.63 8.30 -3.26
CA GLN A 46 17.88 7.27 -4.01
C GLN A 46 18.79 6.18 -4.62
N MET A 47 20.07 6.49 -4.84
CA MET A 47 21.04 5.57 -5.44
C MET A 47 21.64 4.58 -4.40
N SER A 48 21.81 5.03 -3.14
CA SER A 48 22.27 4.17 -2.05
C SER A 48 21.22 3.15 -1.63
N ASP A 49 19.94 3.51 -1.64
CA ASP A 49 18.89 2.65 -1.10
C ASP A 49 18.72 1.33 -1.89
N PHE A 50 18.90 1.34 -3.22
CA PHE A 50 18.80 0.09 -4.01
C PHE A 50 19.90 -0.91 -3.64
N CYS A 51 21.12 -0.42 -3.45
CA CYS A 51 22.29 -1.25 -3.19
C CYS A 51 22.20 -1.89 -1.80
N ASP A 52 21.73 -1.11 -0.83
CA ASP A 52 21.44 -1.58 0.52
C ASP A 52 20.31 -2.63 0.51
N ARG A 53 19.22 -2.39 -0.21
CA ARG A 53 18.13 -3.37 -0.37
C ARG A 53 18.58 -4.66 -1.07
N LEU A 54 19.47 -4.56 -2.05
CA LEU A 54 20.05 -5.74 -2.72
C LEU A 54 20.85 -6.60 -1.74
N ARG A 55 21.61 -5.96 -0.86
CA ARG A 55 22.34 -6.63 0.20
C ARG A 55 21.39 -7.27 1.21
N GLU A 56 20.36 -6.55 1.65
CA GLU A 56 19.34 -7.06 2.57
C GLU A 56 18.62 -8.28 2.01
N GLU A 57 18.22 -8.26 0.73
CA GLU A 57 17.55 -9.41 0.11
C GLU A 57 18.48 -10.63 0.02
N ARG A 58 19.75 -10.42 -0.30
CA ARG A 58 20.74 -11.49 -0.27
C ARG A 58 20.88 -12.09 1.14
N ASP A 59 20.99 -11.23 2.15
CA ASP A 59 21.11 -11.65 3.55
C ASP A 59 19.84 -12.38 4.03
N ARG A 60 18.65 -11.93 3.61
CA ARG A 60 17.36 -12.60 3.88
C ARG A 60 17.30 -14.01 3.31
N LEU A 61 17.87 -14.23 2.13
CA LEU A 61 17.96 -15.55 1.50
C LEU A 61 19.10 -16.42 2.09
N GLY A 62 19.92 -15.88 2.99
CA GLY A 62 21.05 -16.60 3.61
C GLY A 62 22.17 -16.93 2.62
N LEU A 63 22.28 -16.19 1.51
CA LEU A 63 23.22 -16.49 0.44
C LEU A 63 24.52 -15.67 0.57
N THR A 64 25.64 -16.29 0.21
CA THR A 64 26.91 -15.56 0.08
C THR A 64 26.90 -14.70 -1.19
N GLN A 65 27.71 -13.63 -1.24
CA GLN A 65 27.86 -12.80 -2.45
C GLN A 65 28.24 -13.60 -3.70
N ALA A 66 29.05 -14.65 -3.53
CA ALA A 66 29.45 -15.51 -4.64
C ALA A 66 28.27 -16.35 -5.15
N ALA A 67 27.50 -16.95 -4.24
CA ALA A 67 26.33 -17.75 -4.61
C ALA A 67 25.23 -16.89 -5.24
N PHE A 68 24.95 -15.72 -4.66
CA PHE A 68 23.94 -14.80 -5.16
C PHE A 68 24.31 -14.21 -6.53
N GLY A 69 25.57 -13.81 -6.72
CA GLY A 69 26.09 -13.39 -8.02
C GLY A 69 25.99 -14.51 -9.06
N ALA A 70 26.35 -15.76 -8.69
CA ALA A 70 26.28 -16.90 -9.59
C ALA A 70 24.86 -17.19 -10.07
N ILE A 71 23.86 -17.06 -9.21
CA ILE A 71 22.43 -17.16 -9.58
C ILE A 71 22.08 -16.13 -10.63
N GLY A 72 22.51 -14.88 -10.44
CA GLY A 72 22.33 -13.80 -11.41
C GLY A 72 23.24 -13.87 -12.64
N GLY A 73 24.02 -14.94 -12.82
CA GLY A 73 24.92 -15.10 -13.96
C GLY A 73 26.18 -14.22 -13.93
N VAL A 74 26.53 -13.66 -12.77
CA VAL A 74 27.67 -12.75 -12.62
C VAL A 74 28.71 -13.27 -11.61
N GLN A 75 29.92 -12.74 -11.69
CA GLN A 75 30.98 -13.08 -10.74
C GLN A 75 30.79 -12.35 -9.39
N LYS A 76 31.38 -12.90 -8.32
CA LYS A 76 31.41 -12.27 -6.98
C LYS A 76 31.82 -10.79 -7.01
N GLN A 77 32.80 -10.43 -7.85
CA GLN A 77 33.26 -9.05 -7.98
C GLN A 77 32.20 -8.11 -8.55
N ALA A 78 31.35 -8.59 -9.47
CA ALA A 78 30.24 -7.80 -9.98
C ALA A 78 29.18 -7.58 -8.88
N GLN A 79 28.85 -8.63 -8.13
CA GLN A 79 27.92 -8.52 -6.99
C GLN A 79 28.41 -7.52 -5.94
N PHE A 80 29.71 -7.54 -5.62
CA PHE A 80 30.31 -6.58 -4.72
C PHE A 80 30.16 -5.13 -5.22
N LYS A 81 30.36 -4.90 -6.52
CA LYS A 81 30.18 -3.57 -7.14
C LYS A 81 28.73 -3.09 -7.11
N TYR A 82 27.78 -4.01 -7.24
CA TYR A 82 26.35 -3.69 -7.12
C TYR A 82 26.00 -3.27 -5.69
N GLU A 83 26.43 -4.03 -4.70
CA GLU A 83 26.17 -3.72 -3.28
C GLU A 83 26.89 -2.45 -2.80
N LYS A 84 27.95 -2.03 -3.49
CA LYS A 84 28.67 -0.76 -3.21
C LYS A 84 28.12 0.44 -4.00
N GLY A 85 27.16 0.22 -4.90
CA GLY A 85 26.60 1.27 -5.76
C GLY A 85 27.54 1.78 -6.85
N GLU A 86 28.60 1.04 -7.17
CA GLU A 86 29.50 1.38 -8.28
C GLU A 86 28.87 1.07 -9.65
N ARG A 87 27.91 0.14 -9.68
CA ARG A 87 27.19 -0.28 -10.90
C ARG A 87 25.82 -0.82 -10.54
N PHE A 88 24.89 -0.80 -11.50
CA PHE A 88 23.58 -1.43 -11.36
C PHE A 88 23.51 -2.78 -12.09
N PRO A 89 22.79 -3.77 -11.54
CA PRO A 89 22.46 -4.99 -12.25
C PRO A 89 21.49 -4.70 -13.40
N ASP A 90 21.50 -5.55 -14.42
CA ASP A 90 20.54 -5.46 -15.53
C ASP A 90 19.25 -6.25 -15.23
N ALA A 91 18.27 -6.14 -16.13
CA ALA A 91 17.01 -6.87 -16.00
C ALA A 91 17.19 -8.39 -16.09
N GLY A 92 18.22 -8.88 -16.76
CA GLY A 92 18.54 -10.31 -16.84
C GLY A 92 18.94 -10.87 -15.48
N TYR A 93 19.87 -10.19 -14.80
CA TYR A 93 20.26 -10.49 -13.43
C TYR A 93 19.04 -10.53 -12.49
N LEU A 94 18.17 -9.51 -12.56
CA LEU A 94 16.95 -9.45 -11.74
C LEU A 94 16.00 -10.61 -12.03
N SER A 95 15.85 -11.02 -13.29
CA SER A 95 14.97 -12.13 -13.68
C SER A 95 15.43 -13.49 -13.12
N GLU A 96 16.73 -13.67 -12.91
CA GLU A 96 17.29 -14.89 -12.36
C GLU A 96 17.12 -14.95 -10.83
N ILE A 97 17.39 -13.85 -10.12
CA ILE A 97 17.28 -13.83 -8.66
C ILE A 97 15.82 -13.95 -8.17
N VAL A 98 14.82 -13.56 -8.97
CA VAL A 98 13.39 -13.78 -8.65
C VAL A 98 13.09 -15.27 -8.51
N LYS A 99 13.73 -16.12 -9.32
CA LYS A 99 13.49 -17.57 -9.31
C LYS A 99 13.92 -18.23 -8.00
N VAL A 100 14.85 -17.62 -7.27
CA VAL A 100 15.28 -18.07 -5.93
C VAL A 100 14.52 -17.35 -4.80
N GLY A 101 13.49 -16.58 -5.13
CA GLY A 101 12.61 -15.92 -4.18
C GLY A 101 13.09 -14.54 -3.71
N ALA A 102 13.98 -13.86 -4.45
CA ALA A 102 14.31 -12.46 -4.18
C ALA A 102 13.14 -11.54 -4.54
N ASP A 103 12.84 -10.56 -3.68
CA ASP A 103 11.74 -9.60 -3.90
C ASP A 103 12.21 -8.42 -4.76
N VAL A 104 12.08 -8.53 -6.08
CA VAL A 104 12.48 -7.44 -7.00
C VAL A 104 11.61 -6.20 -6.86
N GLN A 105 10.34 -6.34 -6.45
CA GLN A 105 9.51 -5.17 -6.16
C GLN A 105 10.15 -4.37 -5.02
N TYR A 106 10.53 -5.05 -3.95
CA TYR A 106 11.24 -4.42 -2.84
C TYR A 106 12.55 -3.75 -3.28
N LEU A 107 13.37 -4.44 -4.10
CA LEU A 107 14.61 -3.88 -4.60
C LEU A 107 14.39 -2.54 -5.30
N ILE A 108 13.37 -2.45 -6.16
CA ILE A 108 13.11 -1.26 -6.98
C ILE A 108 12.37 -0.17 -6.20
N THR A 109 11.32 -0.53 -5.45
CA THR A 109 10.37 0.44 -4.86
C THR A 109 10.64 0.73 -3.38
N GLY A 110 11.43 -0.11 -2.71
CA GLY A 110 11.61 -0.06 -1.25
C GLY A 110 10.39 -0.53 -0.46
N GLN A 111 9.29 -0.92 -1.12
CA GLN A 111 8.14 -1.51 -0.46
C GLN A 111 8.23 -3.02 -0.56
N ARG A 112 8.39 -3.69 0.59
CA ARG A 112 8.34 -5.14 0.64
C ARG A 112 6.98 -5.59 0.13
N SER A 113 6.95 -6.67 -0.66
CA SER A 113 5.73 -7.38 -0.98
C SER A 113 5.24 -8.06 0.30
N THR A 114 4.71 -7.29 1.24
CA THR A 114 4.48 -7.68 2.64
C THR A 114 3.38 -8.70 2.84
N GLN A 115 2.77 -9.24 1.80
CA GLN A 115 1.83 -10.35 1.97
C GLN A 115 2.08 -11.36 0.87
N ALA A 116 2.94 -12.34 1.17
CA ALA A 116 2.70 -13.66 0.62
C ALA A 116 1.29 -14.02 1.08
N LEU A 117 0.36 -14.03 0.12
CA LEU A 117 -1.05 -14.33 0.40
C LEU A 117 -1.09 -15.68 1.12
N THR A 118 -1.76 -15.71 2.25
CA THR A 118 -2.12 -16.98 2.87
C THR A 118 -2.98 -17.78 1.88
N SER A 119 -3.02 -19.11 2.03
CA SER A 119 -3.83 -19.96 1.14
C SER A 119 -5.29 -19.49 1.05
N ASP A 120 -5.84 -19.00 2.17
CA ASP A 120 -7.21 -18.50 2.23
C ASP A 120 -7.37 -17.17 1.45
N GLU A 121 -6.41 -16.26 1.54
CA GLU A 121 -6.40 -15.00 0.79
C GLU A 121 -6.22 -15.24 -0.72
N GLU A 122 -5.36 -16.18 -1.11
CA GLU A 122 -5.17 -16.57 -2.51
C GLU A 122 -6.45 -17.16 -3.09
N GLN A 123 -7.13 -18.03 -2.33
CA GLN A 123 -8.42 -18.60 -2.72
C GLN A 123 -9.50 -17.52 -2.79
N LEU A 124 -9.56 -16.59 -1.83
CA LEU A 124 -10.49 -15.47 -1.82
C LEU A 124 -10.33 -14.61 -3.09
N ILE A 125 -9.09 -14.24 -3.43
CA ILE A 125 -8.79 -13.43 -4.62
C ILE A 125 -9.18 -14.18 -5.89
N THR A 126 -8.90 -15.48 -5.96
CA THR A 126 -9.26 -16.33 -7.11
C THR A 126 -10.77 -16.37 -7.32
N LEU A 127 -11.54 -16.67 -6.27
CA LEU A 127 -13.00 -16.68 -6.32
C LEU A 127 -13.57 -15.29 -6.63
N PHE A 128 -13.04 -14.25 -5.99
CA PHE A 128 -13.48 -12.89 -6.22
C PHE A 128 -13.28 -12.47 -7.66
N ARG A 129 -12.12 -12.76 -8.29
CA ARG A 129 -11.85 -12.40 -9.70
C ARG A 129 -12.83 -13.07 -10.67
N ALA A 130 -13.15 -14.34 -10.44
CA ALA A 130 -14.07 -15.13 -11.27
C ALA A 130 -15.57 -14.79 -11.06
N ALA A 131 -15.93 -14.17 -9.93
CA ALA A 131 -17.32 -13.90 -9.57
C ALA A 131 -17.99 -12.81 -10.44
N PRO A 132 -19.31 -12.89 -10.68
CA PRO A 132 -20.08 -11.84 -11.35
C PRO A 132 -20.20 -10.57 -10.48
N LEU A 133 -20.52 -9.43 -11.11
CA LEU A 133 -20.55 -8.11 -10.46
C LEU A 133 -21.43 -8.06 -9.20
N SER A 134 -22.58 -8.74 -9.21
CA SER A 134 -23.49 -8.80 -8.06
C SER A 134 -22.83 -9.45 -6.85
N VAL A 135 -22.08 -10.54 -7.05
CA VAL A 135 -21.39 -11.27 -5.98
C VAL A 135 -20.21 -10.43 -5.48
N LYS A 136 -19.41 -9.82 -6.37
CA LYS A 136 -18.34 -8.90 -5.96
C LYS A 136 -18.85 -7.77 -5.08
N ALA A 137 -19.97 -7.15 -5.47
CA ALA A 137 -20.61 -6.08 -4.71
C ALA A 137 -21.12 -6.57 -3.34
N ALA A 138 -21.77 -7.74 -3.30
CA ALA A 138 -22.25 -8.34 -2.05
C ALA A 138 -21.09 -8.69 -1.10
N THR A 139 -20.00 -9.29 -1.62
CA THR A 139 -18.79 -9.59 -0.84
C THR A 139 -18.17 -8.31 -0.28
N MET A 140 -18.00 -7.28 -1.11
CA MET A 140 -17.48 -5.98 -0.64
C MET A 140 -18.37 -5.35 0.43
N ALA A 141 -19.69 -5.38 0.26
CA ALA A 141 -20.63 -4.85 1.25
C ALA A 141 -20.59 -5.66 2.56
N GLY A 142 -20.52 -6.98 2.48
CA GLY A 142 -20.43 -7.86 3.66
C GLY A 142 -19.13 -7.66 4.44
N LEU A 143 -17.99 -7.51 3.75
CA LEU A 143 -16.71 -7.21 4.38
C LEU A 143 -16.69 -5.80 4.98
N ALA A 144 -17.22 -4.80 4.27
CA ALA A 144 -17.29 -3.40 4.75
C ALA A 144 -18.23 -3.24 5.94
N ALA A 145 -19.29 -4.04 6.02
CA ALA A 145 -20.21 -4.09 7.17
C ALA A 145 -19.61 -4.80 8.40
N GLY A 146 -18.37 -5.29 8.33
CA GLY A 146 -17.66 -5.88 9.46
C GLY A 146 -18.28 -7.18 9.99
N GLY A 147 -19.01 -7.91 9.14
CA GLY A 147 -19.73 -9.10 9.58
C GLY A 147 -20.88 -8.80 10.56
N ALA A 148 -21.36 -7.55 10.62
CA ALA A 148 -22.63 -7.27 11.26
C ALA A 148 -23.65 -8.24 10.65
N PRO A 149 -24.31 -9.08 11.47
CA PRO A 149 -25.29 -9.99 10.94
C PRO A 149 -26.23 -9.12 10.12
N LEU A 150 -26.39 -9.47 8.85
CA LEU A 150 -27.58 -9.11 8.12
C LEU A 150 -28.68 -9.79 8.92
N THR A 151 -29.16 -9.12 9.96
CA THR A 151 -30.50 -9.31 10.49
C THR A 151 -31.38 -8.89 9.33
N GLY A 152 -31.47 -9.78 8.34
CA GLY A 152 -32.67 -9.97 7.57
C GLY A 152 -33.71 -10.24 8.62
N SER A 153 -34.30 -9.14 9.10
CA SER A 153 -35.58 -9.19 9.75
C SER A 153 -36.42 -9.96 8.77
N VAL A 154 -36.71 -11.22 9.09
CA VAL A 154 -37.85 -11.90 8.52
C VAL A 154 -39.02 -11.07 9.05
N THR A 155 -39.35 -9.99 8.33
CA THR A 155 -40.59 -9.25 8.54
C THR A 155 -41.67 -10.19 8.06
N ASN A 156 -42.10 -11.08 8.94
CA ASN A 156 -43.35 -11.78 8.79
C ASN A 156 -44.43 -10.71 8.80
N THR A 157 -44.98 -10.36 7.63
CA THR A 157 -46.03 -9.35 7.46
C THR A 157 -47.40 -9.83 7.94
N ASN A 158 -47.46 -10.96 8.65
CA ASN A 158 -48.69 -11.53 9.16
C ASN A 158 -49.05 -10.86 10.49
N SER A 159 -49.73 -9.71 10.42
CA SER A 159 -50.24 -8.93 11.55
C SER A 159 -51.47 -9.56 12.24
N GLY A 160 -51.57 -10.89 12.32
CA GLY A 160 -52.66 -11.58 13.00
C GLY A 160 -52.24 -12.17 14.35
N ASP A 161 -53.13 -12.13 15.34
CA ASP A 161 -52.95 -12.67 16.71
C ASP A 161 -52.80 -14.21 16.79
N GLY A 162 -52.39 -14.87 15.70
CA GLY A 162 -52.21 -16.31 15.61
C GLY A 162 -50.89 -16.78 16.23
N ALA A 163 -50.93 -17.90 16.94
CA ALA A 163 -49.73 -18.55 17.46
C ALA A 163 -48.79 -18.96 16.31
N GLN A 164 -47.60 -18.37 16.26
CA GLN A 164 -46.59 -18.65 15.25
C GLN A 164 -45.76 -19.88 15.64
N GLN A 165 -45.67 -20.89 14.78
CA GLN A 165 -44.76 -22.03 14.94
C GLN A 165 -43.54 -21.83 14.03
N ASN A 166 -42.33 -21.83 14.62
CA ASN A 166 -41.07 -21.70 13.90
C ASN A 166 -40.40 -23.08 13.78
N PHE A 167 -40.31 -23.63 12.59
CA PHE A 167 -39.65 -24.92 12.35
C PHE A 167 -38.21 -24.67 11.90
N VAL A 168 -37.25 -24.96 12.79
CA VAL A 168 -35.82 -24.81 12.50
C VAL A 168 -35.26 -26.18 12.10
N HIS A 169 -34.64 -26.26 10.91
CA HIS A 169 -33.99 -27.45 10.33
C HIS A 169 -34.88 -28.70 10.11
N SER A 170 -36.18 -28.53 9.85
CA SER A 170 -37.10 -29.66 9.59
C SER A 170 -37.74 -29.55 8.19
N THR A 171 -37.88 -30.68 7.50
CA THR A 171 -38.69 -30.76 6.27
C THR A 171 -40.17 -30.68 6.65
N VAL A 172 -40.84 -29.58 6.32
CA VAL A 172 -42.27 -29.38 6.61
C VAL A 172 -43.10 -30.06 5.53
N GLY A 173 -43.95 -31.02 5.92
CA GLY A 173 -44.92 -31.65 5.02
C GLY A 173 -46.10 -30.73 4.68
N SER A 174 -47.01 -31.19 3.80
CA SER A 174 -48.22 -30.44 3.44
C SER A 174 -49.08 -30.15 4.68
N VAL A 175 -49.38 -28.87 4.93
CA VAL A 175 -50.30 -28.44 6.00
C VAL A 175 -51.72 -28.43 5.46
N THR A 176 -52.58 -29.30 5.98
CA THR A 176 -54.01 -29.29 5.70
C THR A 176 -54.71 -28.49 6.80
N THR A 177 -55.28 -27.33 6.47
CA THR A 177 -55.97 -26.46 7.43
C THR A 177 -57.37 -27.02 7.74
N GLY A 178 -57.70 -27.19 9.01
CA GLY A 178 -59.03 -27.55 9.47
C GLY A 178 -59.25 -27.10 10.92
N ASP A 179 -60.47 -26.66 11.25
CA ASP A 179 -60.83 -26.22 12.60
C ASP A 179 -60.85 -27.42 13.57
N VAL A 180 -60.13 -27.29 14.69
CA VAL A 180 -60.18 -28.27 15.78
C VAL A 180 -61.29 -27.85 16.75
N ILE A 181 -62.51 -28.34 16.52
CA ILE A 181 -63.61 -28.16 17.49
C ILE A 181 -63.45 -29.22 18.60
N LEU A 182 -62.90 -28.82 19.75
CA LEU A 182 -62.88 -29.65 20.96
C LEU A 182 -64.30 -29.74 21.53
N GLY A 183 -65.01 -30.83 21.22
CA GLY A 183 -66.34 -31.10 21.75
C GLY A 183 -66.33 -31.20 23.27
N ARG A 184 -66.94 -30.23 23.96
CA ARG A 184 -67.11 -30.25 25.41
C ARG A 184 -68.16 -31.29 25.78
N GLY A 185 -67.73 -32.49 26.17
CA GLY A 185 -68.62 -33.57 26.60
C GLY A 185 -69.51 -33.13 27.76
N LYS A 186 -70.84 -33.24 27.59
CA LYS A 186 -71.79 -33.02 28.68
C LYS A 186 -71.63 -34.15 29.71
N LYS A 187 -71.32 -33.80 30.96
CA LYS A 187 -71.39 -34.75 32.08
C LYS A 187 -72.84 -35.22 32.22
N LYS A 188 -73.08 -36.53 32.10
CA LYS A 188 -74.37 -37.13 32.43
C LYS A 188 -74.60 -36.98 33.93
N THR A 189 -75.70 -36.33 34.29
CA THR A 189 -76.30 -36.31 35.62
C THR A 189 -76.79 -37.69 36.01
#